data_AF-A0A5C7JKR6-F1
#
_entry.id   AF-A0A5C7JKR6-F1
#
_cell.length_a   1.000
_cell.length_b   1.000
_cell.length_c   1.000
_cell.angle_alpha   90.00
_cell.angle_beta   90.00
_cell.angle_gamma   90.00
#
_symmetry.space_group_name_H-M   'P 1'
#
loop_
_entity.id
_entity.type
_entity.pdbx_description
1 polymer ?
#
loop_
_entity_poly.entity_id
_entity_poly.type
_entity_poly.pdbx_seq_one_letter_code
_entity_poly.pdbx_strand_id
1 'polypeptide(L)' 'MAQYDPSKRYTWTPEDTFTLTGAQFGLFLNTVRAYLSSEEAARFQLMMQANQVIEELMIKGVEADIIKEVEAPTAE' A
#
# COMPACT_ATOMS: atom_id res chain seq x y z
N MET A 1 -7.80 -35.91 17.81
CA MET A 1 -7.48 -34.86 16.81
C MET A 1 -7.32 -33.53 17.54
N ALA A 2 -6.50 -32.62 17.03
CA ALA A 2 -6.43 -31.27 17.57
C ALA A 2 -7.76 -30.55 17.33
N GLN A 3 -8.25 -29.81 18.34
CA GLN A 3 -9.43 -28.97 18.24
C GLN A 3 -9.00 -27.51 18.15
N TYR A 4 -9.67 -26.74 17.30
CA TYR A 4 -9.47 -25.31 17.21
C TYR A 4 -9.84 -24.63 18.54
N ASP A 5 -9.01 -23.68 18.98
CA ASP A 5 -9.17 -22.91 20.20
C ASP A 5 -8.89 -21.43 19.85
N PRO A 6 -9.91 -20.56 19.86
CA PRO A 6 -9.76 -19.17 19.46
C PRO A 6 -8.88 -18.35 20.40
N SER A 7 -8.56 -18.86 21.60
CA SER A 7 -7.65 -18.20 22.53
C SER A 7 -6.17 -18.38 22.17
N LYS A 8 -5.86 -19.28 21.22
CA LYS A 8 -4.49 -19.62 20.83
C LYS A 8 -4.05 -18.88 19.57
N ARG A 9 -2.73 -18.74 19.42
CA ARG A 9 -2.09 -18.24 18.20
C ARG A 9 -1.75 -19.42 17.29
N TYR A 10 -1.93 -19.22 15.99
CA TYR A 10 -1.61 -20.17 14.94
C TYR A 10 -0.65 -19.51 13.95
N THR A 11 0.23 -20.30 13.36
CA THR A 11 1.23 -19.84 12.38
C THR A 11 1.32 -20.81 11.22
N TRP A 12 1.82 -20.33 10.10
CA TRP A 12 2.12 -21.08 8.87
C TRP A 12 3.45 -20.55 8.30
N THR A 13 4.09 -21.31 7.41
CA THR A 13 5.27 -20.87 6.66
C THR A 13 4.90 -20.49 5.23
N PRO A 14 5.79 -19.81 4.48
CA PRO A 14 5.54 -19.49 3.07
C PRO A 14 5.34 -20.70 2.16
N GLU A 15 5.80 -21.89 2.55
CA GLU A 15 5.71 -23.14 1.78
C GLU A 15 4.41 -23.91 2.03
N ASP A 16 3.63 -23.54 3.05
CA ASP A 16 2.36 -24.20 3.38
C ASP A 16 1.30 -23.90 2.31
N THR A 17 0.51 -24.93 1.93
CA THR A 17 -0.54 -24.80 0.91
C THR A 17 -1.93 -24.79 1.52
N PHE A 18 -2.72 -23.78 1.17
CA PHE A 18 -4.15 -23.72 1.45
C PHE A 18 -4.95 -24.03 0.17
N THR A 19 -5.85 -25.01 0.24
CA THR A 19 -6.78 -25.30 -0.86
C THR A 19 -8.12 -24.63 -0.58
N LEU A 20 -8.58 -23.79 -1.51
CA LEU A 20 -9.87 -23.09 -1.40
C LEU A 20 -10.90 -23.70 -2.36
N THR A 21 -12.14 -23.78 -1.91
CA THR A 21 -13.27 -23.99 -2.81
C THR A 21 -13.49 -22.73 -3.67
N GLY A 22 -14.13 -22.89 -4.83
CA GLY A 22 -14.45 -21.75 -5.71
C GLY A 22 -15.29 -20.66 -5.01
N ALA A 23 -16.17 -21.04 -4.08
CA ALA A 23 -16.97 -20.09 -3.31
C ALA A 23 -16.11 -19.24 -2.36
N GLN A 24 -15.17 -19.87 -1.63
CA GLN A 24 -14.25 -19.15 -0.74
C GLN A 24 -13.34 -18.22 -1.54
N PHE A 25 -12.79 -18.70 -2.65
CA PHE A 25 -11.99 -17.85 -3.54
C PHE A 25 -12.79 -16.67 -4.10
N GLY A 26 -14.03 -16.92 -4.54
CA GLY A 26 -14.93 -15.88 -5.04
C GLY A 26 -15.23 -14.80 -4.00
N LEU A 27 -15.42 -15.18 -2.73
CA LEU A 27 -15.61 -14.23 -1.63
C LEU A 27 -14.41 -13.28 -1.49
N PHE A 28 -13.18 -13.81 -1.41
CA PHE A 28 -11.97 -12.99 -1.31
C PHE A 28 -11.80 -12.09 -2.54
N LEU A 29 -11.94 -12.66 -3.74
CA LEU A 29 -11.79 -11.95 -5.00
C LEU A 29 -12.74 -10.76 -5.09
N ASN A 30 -14.02 -10.97 -4.80
CA ASN A 30 -15.03 -9.93 -4.90
C ASN A 30 -14.86 -8.86 -3.81
N THR A 31 -14.41 -9.24 -2.61
CA THR A 31 -14.12 -8.30 -1.53
C THR A 31 -12.99 -7.35 -1.92
N VAL A 32 -11.88 -7.89 -2.44
CA VAL A 32 -10.75 -7.08 -2.91
C VAL A 32 -11.18 -6.15 -4.05
N ARG A 33 -11.93 -6.67 -5.03
CA ARG A 33 -12.45 -5.87 -6.14
C ARG A 33 -13.37 -4.74 -5.69
N ALA A 34 -14.26 -5.00 -4.74
CA ALA A 34 -15.15 -3.99 -4.20
C ALA A 34 -14.36 -2.83 -3.57
N TYR A 35 -13.34 -3.14 -2.76
CA TYR A 35 -12.47 -2.11 -2.19
C TYR A 35 -11.72 -1.33 -3.26
N LEU A 36 -11.07 -2.01 -4.21
CA LEU A 36 -10.31 -1.35 -5.28
C LEU A 36 -11.20 -0.50 -6.21
N SER A 37 -12.49 -0.82 -6.31
CA SER A 37 -13.46 -0.01 -7.06
C SER A 37 -14.01 1.19 -6.26
N SER A 38 -13.67 1.32 -4.98
CA SER A 38 -14.14 2.44 -4.16
C SER A 38 -13.47 3.76 -4.55
N GLU A 39 -14.18 4.87 -4.33
CA GLU A 39 -13.61 6.21 -4.53
C GLU A 39 -12.38 6.45 -3.67
N GLU A 40 -12.35 5.90 -2.45
CA GLU A 40 -11.22 6.03 -1.54
C GLU A 40 -9.94 5.40 -2.11
N ALA A 41 -10.04 4.16 -2.61
CA ALA A 41 -8.92 3.48 -3.24
C ALA A 41 -8.44 4.23 -4.50
N ALA A 42 -9.37 4.74 -5.32
CA ALA A 42 -9.03 5.55 -6.49
C ALA A 42 -8.32 6.85 -6.10
N ARG A 43 -8.78 7.57 -5.06
CA ARG A 43 -8.13 8.78 -4.54
C ARG A 43 -6.73 8.47 -4.02
N PHE A 44 -6.57 7.41 -3.23
CA PHE A 44 -5.26 6.99 -2.73
C PHE A 44 -4.29 6.70 -3.88
N GLN A 45 -4.73 5.96 -4.90
CA GLN A 45 -3.91 5.67 -6.07
C GLN A 45 -3.47 6.94 -6.80
N LEU A 46 -4.38 7.89 -7.00
CA LEU A 46 -4.05 9.18 -7.63
C LEU A 46 -3.05 9.99 -6.80
N MET A 47 -3.20 10.00 -5.47
CA MET A 47 -2.25 10.69 -4.58
C MET A 47 -0.86 10.06 -4.63
N MET A 48 -0.76 8.73 -4.69
CA MET A 48 0.52 8.04 -4.84
C MET A 48 1.19 8.38 -6.18
N GLN A 49 0.42 8.39 -7.27
CA GLN A 49 0.94 8.79 -8.60
C GLN A 49 1.37 10.25 -8.62
N ALA A 50 0.56 11.15 -8.02
CA ALA A 50 0.90 12.55 -7.91
C ALA A 50 2.19 12.75 -7.10
N ASN A 51 2.36 12.03 -5.98
CA ASN A 51 3.57 12.09 -5.18
C ASN A 51 4.81 11.66 -5.99
N GLN A 52 4.70 10.58 -6.77
CA GLN A 52 5.80 10.14 -7.66
C GLN A 52 6.17 11.23 -8.67
N VAL A 53 5.18 11.85 -9.33
CA VAL A 53 5.44 12.96 -10.27
C VAL A 53 6.05 14.17 -9.57
N ILE A 54 5.57 14.51 -8.36
CA ILE A 54 6.14 15.59 -7.55
C ILE A 54 7.61 15.30 -7.23
N GLU A 55 7.94 14.09 -6.78
CA GLU A 55 9.32 13.70 -6.48
C GLU A 55 10.22 13.82 -7.72
N GLU A 56 9.76 13.34 -8.88
CA GLU A 56 10.51 13.48 -10.14
C GLU A 56 10.73 14.96 -10.51
N LEU A 57 9.73 15.82 -10.33
CA LEU A 57 9.83 17.25 -10.59
C LEU A 57 10.78 17.93 -9.60
N MET A 58 10.75 17.55 -8.33
CA MET A 58 11.67 18.06 -7.31
C MET A 58 13.11 17.72 -7.68
N ILE A 59 13.39 16.45 -8.03
CA ILE A 59 14.73 16.00 -8.46
C ILE A 59 15.20 16.84 -9.64
N LYS A 60 14.42 16.91 -10.73
CA LYS A 60 14.77 17.68 -11.93
C LYS A 60 14.95 19.16 -11.64
N GLY A 61 14.13 19.73 -10.77
CA GLY A 61 14.20 21.14 -10.39
C GLY A 61 15.47 21.47 -9.62
N VAL A 62 15.92 20.58 -8.73
CA VAL A 62 17.19 20.71 -8.01
C VAL A 62 18.38 20.57 -8.98
N GLU A 63 18.38 19.55 -9.83
CA GLU A 63 19.44 19.32 -10.82
C GLU A 63 19.60 20.49 -11.81
N ALA A 64 18.50 21.17 -12.14
CA ALA A 64 18.48 22.33 -13.02
C ALA A 64 18.71 23.68 -12.30
N ASP A 65 19.01 23.68 -10.99
CA ASP A 65 19.14 24.89 -10.14
C ASP A 65 17.90 25.81 -10.15
N ILE A 66 16.72 25.26 -10.44
CA ILE A 66 15.42 25.96 -10.40
C ILE A 66 14.86 25.93 -8.97
N ILE A 67 14.95 24.78 -8.30
CA ILE A 67 14.53 24.57 -6.91
C ILE A 67 15.80 24.56 -6.06
N LYS A 68 15.86 25.44 -5.06
CA LYS A 68 17.05 25.63 -4.23
C LYS A 68 16.74 25.29 -2.79
N GLU A 69 17.70 24.65 -2.13
CA GLU A 69 17.65 24.46 -0.69
C GLU A 69 17.68 25.81 0.00
N VAL A 70 16.85 25.97 1.01
CA VAL A 70 16.88 27.14 1.89
C VAL A 70 17.52 26.69 3.18
N GLU A 71 18.65 27.30 3.56
CA GLU A 71 19.25 27.06 4.87
C GLU A 71 18.27 27.50 5.97
N ALA A 72 18.14 26.70 7.03
CA ALA A 72 17.28 27.04 8.16
C ALA A 72 17.69 28.42 8.73
N PRO A 73 16.74 29.30 9.10
CA PRO A 73 17.09 30.61 9.63
C PRO A 73 17.96 30.43 10.87
N THR A 74 19.17 30.98 10.84
CA THR A 74 20.02 31.08 12.03
C THR A 74 19.28 31.92 13.05
N ALA A 75 18.92 31.32 14.18
CA ALA A 75 18.39 32.06 15.32
C ALA A 75 19.48 33.02 15.81
N GLU A 76 19.30 34.32 15.57
CA GLU A 76 20.05 35.41 16.21
C GLU A 76 19.49 35.70 17.61
#